data_AF-A0A125YJM3-F1
#
_entry.id   AF-A0A125YJM3-F1
#
_cell.length_a   1.000
_cell.length_b   1.000
_cell.length_c   1.000
_cell.angle_alpha   90.00
_cell.angle_beta   90.00
_cell.angle_gamma   90.00
#
_symmetry.space_group_name_H-M   'P 1'
#
loop_
_entity.id
_entity.type
_entity.pdbx_description
1 polymer ?
#
loop_
_entity_poly.entity_id
_entity_poly.type
_entity_poly.pdbx_seq_one_letter_code
_entity_poly.pdbx_strand_id
1 'polypeptide(L)'
;MAKTGVSGVAPRRMGDPEKALAVAIAARLLGITAGFFSIVLWLLMAVTCAPTLTVDRNDLFSDVNAALWREAFFSFNPRIFGNLWAPFVMGWTSILLHFKNFNVPPITRSWARFAMWNLAQALFGNIGYCGGMGFLVAAISIVTSILAVVVGVMHSRIPVSFSVVVPPATEFFA
;
A
#
# COMPACT_ATOMS: atom_id res chain seq x y z
N MET A 1 10.92 -36.13 -33.48
CA MET A 1 9.96 -36.08 -32.35
C MET A 1 9.38 -34.67 -32.27
N ALA A 2 8.14 -34.51 -32.74
CA ALA A 2 7.41 -33.24 -32.69
C ALA A 2 6.85 -33.02 -31.27
N LYS A 3 7.08 -31.84 -30.66
CA LYS A 3 6.31 -31.38 -29.50
C LYS A 3 5.19 -30.50 -29.99
N THR A 4 4.01 -31.07 -29.95
CA THR A 4 2.69 -30.49 -30.22
C THR A 4 2.43 -29.29 -29.31
N GLY A 5 1.88 -28.23 -29.92
CA GLY A 5 1.59 -26.97 -29.27
C GLY A 5 0.53 -27.07 -28.19
N VAL A 6 0.75 -26.30 -27.13
CA VAL A 6 -0.32 -25.80 -26.28
C VAL A 6 -0.52 -24.35 -26.72
N SER A 7 -1.48 -24.11 -27.61
CA SER A 7 -1.96 -22.76 -27.87
C SER A 7 -2.73 -22.31 -26.63
N GLY A 8 -2.00 -21.69 -25.70
CA GLY A 8 -2.62 -20.98 -24.59
C GLY A 8 -3.49 -19.89 -25.19
N VAL A 9 -4.82 -20.08 -25.15
CA VAL A 9 -5.80 -19.09 -25.56
C VAL A 9 -5.45 -17.80 -24.81
N ALA A 10 -4.88 -16.83 -25.54
CA ALA A 10 -4.52 -15.56 -24.96
C ALA A 10 -5.80 -14.90 -24.41
N PRO A 11 -5.81 -14.42 -23.15
CA PRO A 11 -6.97 -13.72 -22.62
C PRO A 11 -7.35 -12.59 -23.58
N ARG A 12 -8.63 -12.56 -23.98
CA ARG A 12 -9.19 -11.60 -24.94
C ARG A 12 -8.95 -10.18 -24.41
N ARG A 13 -8.17 -9.35 -25.12
CA ARG A 13 -8.07 -7.91 -24.86
C ARG A 13 -9.47 -7.32 -24.95
N MET A 14 -10.03 -6.83 -23.84
CA MET A 14 -11.25 -6.04 -23.85
C MET A 14 -10.88 -4.57 -23.60
N GLY A 15 -10.86 -3.79 -24.67
CA GLY A 15 -10.73 -2.34 -24.59
C GLY A 15 -9.56 -1.76 -25.37
N ASP A 16 -9.59 -0.44 -25.44
CA ASP A 16 -8.58 0.40 -26.06
C ASP A 16 -7.32 0.42 -25.16
N PRO A 17 -6.14 0.03 -25.67
CA PRO A 17 -4.91 -0.05 -24.88
C PRO A 17 -4.47 1.30 -24.32
N GLU A 18 -4.77 2.42 -25.00
CA GLU A 18 -4.41 3.76 -24.53
C GLU A 18 -5.21 4.12 -23.27
N LYS A 19 -6.50 3.82 -23.27
CA LYS A 19 -7.38 4.03 -22.11
C LYS A 19 -6.97 3.15 -20.94
N ALA A 20 -6.65 1.89 -21.20
CA ALA A 20 -6.17 0.98 -20.16
C ALA A 20 -4.88 1.47 -19.50
N LEU A 21 -3.95 2.02 -20.30
CA LEU A 21 -2.72 2.62 -19.81
C LEU A 21 -2.98 3.87 -18.97
N ALA A 22 -3.90 4.75 -19.40
CA ALA A 22 -4.27 5.94 -18.64
C ALA A 22 -4.85 5.59 -17.27
N VAL A 23 -5.75 4.60 -17.19
CA VAL A 23 -6.32 4.11 -15.93
C VAL A 23 -5.22 3.48 -15.05
N ALA A 24 -4.28 2.74 -15.65
CA ALA A 24 -3.16 2.17 -14.91
C ALA A 24 -2.24 3.25 -14.31
N ILE A 25 -1.95 4.32 -15.05
CA ILE A 25 -1.18 5.46 -14.54
C ILE A 25 -1.92 6.14 -13.40
N ALA A 26 -3.23 6.40 -13.56
CA ALA A 26 -4.05 6.99 -12.51
C ALA A 26 -4.06 6.13 -11.23
N ALA A 27 -4.26 4.81 -11.36
CA ALA A 27 -4.24 3.88 -10.23
C ALA A 27 -2.88 3.89 -9.50
N ARG A 28 -1.76 3.97 -10.22
CA ARG A 28 -0.44 4.08 -9.60
C ARG A 28 -0.26 5.40 -8.84
N LEU A 29 -0.63 6.52 -9.46
CA LEU A 29 -0.52 7.85 -8.84
C LEU A 29 -1.40 7.96 -7.59
N LEU A 30 -2.62 7.41 -7.64
CA LEU A 30 -3.50 7.36 -6.48
C LEU A 30 -2.97 6.41 -5.40
N GLY A 31 -2.34 5.30 -5.77
CA GLY A 31 -1.65 4.42 -4.82
C GLY A 31 -0.49 5.11 -4.09
N ILE A 32 0.35 5.87 -4.81
CA ILE A 32 1.40 6.71 -4.21
C ILE A 32 0.77 7.75 -3.28
N THR A 33 -0.28 8.43 -3.76
CA THR A 33 -0.97 9.48 -3.00
C THR A 33 -1.59 8.94 -1.72
N ALA A 34 -2.26 7.78 -1.80
CA ALA A 34 -2.81 7.07 -0.65
C ALA A 34 -1.68 6.70 0.34
N GLY A 35 -0.56 6.17 -0.16
CA GLY A 35 0.60 5.85 0.65
C GLY A 35 1.18 7.07 1.39
N PHE A 36 1.32 8.20 0.70
CA PHE A 36 1.77 9.46 1.28
C PHE A 36 0.84 9.94 2.39
N PHE A 37 -0.46 9.98 2.13
CA PHE A 37 -1.42 10.41 3.14
C PHE A 37 -1.55 9.44 4.32
N SER A 38 -1.33 8.14 4.14
CA SER A 38 -1.22 7.18 5.27
C SER A 38 -0.02 7.48 6.17
N ILE A 39 1.10 7.93 5.60
CA ILE A 39 2.26 8.38 6.40
C ILE A 39 1.93 9.69 7.12
N VAL A 40 1.25 10.63 6.47
CA VAL A 40 0.78 11.85 7.14
C VAL A 40 -0.16 11.52 8.30
N LEU A 41 -1.08 10.57 8.10
CA LEU A 41 -1.99 10.08 9.14
C LEU A 41 -1.20 9.50 10.34
N TRP A 42 -0.17 8.70 10.06
CA TRP A 42 0.73 8.21 11.09
C TRP A 42 1.45 9.34 11.85
N LEU A 43 1.96 10.36 11.14
CA LEU A 43 2.60 11.51 11.77
C LEU A 43 1.64 12.26 12.69
N LEU A 44 0.38 12.45 12.27
CA LEU A 44 -0.65 13.05 13.12
C LEU A 44 -0.90 12.19 14.36
N MET A 45 -1.01 10.88 14.22
CA MET A 45 -1.12 9.97 15.37
C MET A 45 0.06 10.11 16.31
N ALA A 46 1.29 10.14 15.78
CA ALA A 46 2.51 10.27 16.56
C ALA A 46 2.55 11.56 17.38
N VAL A 47 2.11 12.67 16.79
CA VAL A 47 1.97 13.94 17.50
C VAL A 47 0.89 13.85 18.59
N THR A 48 -0.25 13.21 18.32
CA THR A 48 -1.34 13.08 19.31
C THR A 48 -1.03 12.12 20.46
N CYS A 49 -0.20 11.10 20.23
CA CYS A 49 0.26 10.18 21.28
C CYS A 49 1.17 10.88 22.30
N ALA A 50 1.91 11.92 21.87
CA ALA A 50 2.76 12.76 22.71
C ALA A 50 3.54 11.99 23.79
N PRO A 51 4.37 10.97 23.44
CA PRO A 51 5.11 10.21 24.43
C PRO A 51 6.08 11.13 25.18
N THR A 52 6.09 11.04 26.51
CA THR A 52 6.91 11.90 27.37
C THR A 52 7.88 11.07 28.20
N LEU A 53 9.09 11.60 28.36
CA LEU A 53 10.11 11.06 29.25
C LEU A 53 10.14 11.91 30.52
N THR A 54 9.90 11.28 31.66
CA THR A 54 9.95 11.93 32.96
C THR A 54 10.92 11.20 33.87
N VAL A 55 11.55 11.95 34.78
CA VAL A 55 12.40 11.39 35.82
C VAL A 55 11.77 11.76 37.15
N ASP A 56 11.41 10.75 37.93
CA ASP A 56 10.91 10.95 39.28
C ASP A 56 12.08 11.36 40.18
N ARG A 57 11.96 12.57 40.75
CA ARG A 57 13.01 13.14 41.61
C ARG A 57 12.98 12.58 43.03
N ASN A 58 11.88 11.96 43.43
CA ASN A 58 11.68 11.42 44.77
C ASN A 58 12.04 9.93 44.85
N ASP A 59 11.90 9.20 43.74
CA ASP A 59 12.26 7.79 43.62
C ASP A 59 12.95 7.50 42.28
N LEU A 60 14.27 7.37 42.29
CA LEU A 60 15.06 7.10 41.08
C LEU A 60 14.84 5.68 40.51
N PHE A 61 14.22 4.78 41.27
CA PHE A 61 13.93 3.42 40.85
C PHE A 61 12.49 3.26 40.33
N SER A 62 11.66 4.29 40.42
CA SER A 62 10.29 4.23 39.93
C SER A 62 10.26 4.22 38.39
N ASP A 63 9.57 3.24 37.81
CA ASP A 63 9.47 3.07 36.36
C ASP A 63 8.28 3.84 35.77
N VAL A 64 8.25 5.15 35.99
CA VAL A 64 7.19 6.05 35.50
C VAL A 64 7.10 6.09 33.96
N ASN A 65 8.20 5.77 33.28
CA ASN A 65 8.28 5.77 31.81
C ASN A 65 7.69 4.52 31.16
N ALA A 66 7.32 3.50 31.95
CA ALA A 66 6.58 2.35 31.46
C ALA A 66 5.30 2.80 30.73
N ALA A 67 4.45 3.57 31.41
CA ALA A 67 3.18 4.05 30.86
C ALA A 67 3.36 5.23 29.89
N LEU A 68 4.24 6.19 30.22
CA LEU A 68 4.35 7.48 29.50
C LEU A 68 5.14 7.40 28.19
N TRP A 69 6.02 6.41 28.05
CA TRP A 69 6.93 6.30 26.91
C TRP A 69 6.78 4.95 26.19
N ARG A 70 6.98 3.85 26.92
CA ARG A 70 7.00 2.51 26.32
C ARG A 70 5.60 2.08 25.90
N GLU A 71 4.63 2.06 26.81
CA GLU A 71 3.26 1.63 26.49
C GLU A 71 2.49 2.65 25.65
N ALA A 72 2.85 3.93 25.70
CA ALA A 72 2.22 4.97 24.89
C ALA A 72 2.60 4.89 23.41
N PHE A 73 3.86 4.56 23.09
CA PHE A 73 4.35 4.65 21.71
C PHE A 73 5.41 3.60 21.34
N PHE A 74 6.38 3.37 22.24
CA PHE A 74 7.51 2.47 22.01
C PHE A 74 7.31 1.09 22.63
N SER A 75 6.23 0.41 22.24
CA SER A 75 5.87 -0.92 22.72
C SER A 75 5.91 -1.94 21.60
N PHE A 76 6.46 -3.13 21.89
CA PHE A 76 6.30 -4.32 21.05
C PHE A 76 5.02 -5.11 21.38
N ASN A 77 4.16 -4.59 22.25
CA ASN A 77 2.83 -5.15 22.43
C ASN A 77 2.11 -5.11 21.08
N PRO A 78 1.69 -6.27 20.52
CA PRO A 78 1.16 -6.34 19.17
C PRO A 78 -0.09 -5.48 18.96
N ARG A 79 -0.88 -5.24 20.02
CA ARG A 79 -2.05 -4.35 19.99
C ARG A 79 -1.63 -2.89 19.77
N ILE A 80 -0.60 -2.43 20.48
CA ILE A 80 -0.12 -1.05 20.39
C ILE A 80 0.68 -0.89 19.10
N PHE A 81 1.65 -1.78 18.87
CA PHE A 81 2.52 -1.74 17.69
C PHE A 81 1.71 -1.80 16.39
N GLY A 82 0.79 -2.77 16.27
CA GLY A 82 -0.03 -2.93 15.08
C GLY A 82 -0.89 -1.70 14.79
N ASN A 83 -1.61 -1.20 15.79
CA ASN A 83 -2.47 -0.03 15.59
C ASN A 83 -1.67 1.24 15.29
N LEU A 84 -0.56 1.46 16.00
CA LEU A 84 0.21 2.68 15.86
C LEU A 84 1.03 2.71 14.56
N TRP A 85 1.61 1.57 14.15
CA TRP A 85 2.55 1.53 13.02
C TRP A 85 1.92 1.04 11.71
N ALA A 86 0.70 0.49 11.72
CA ALA A 86 0.04 0.05 10.49
C ALA A 86 -0.06 1.15 9.42
N PRO A 87 -0.51 2.39 9.72
CA PRO A 87 -0.60 3.45 8.70
C PRO A 87 0.77 3.77 8.09
N PHE A 88 1.83 3.76 8.91
CA PHE A 88 3.20 3.98 8.45
C PHE A 88 3.70 2.86 7.53
N VAL A 89 3.64 1.60 7.99
CA VAL A 89 4.15 0.46 7.25
C VAL A 89 3.39 0.27 5.94
N MET A 90 2.05 0.38 5.98
CA MET A 90 1.23 0.27 4.78
C MET A 90 1.45 1.45 3.83
N GLY A 91 1.55 2.67 4.36
CA GLY A 91 1.82 3.86 3.56
C GLY A 91 3.17 3.81 2.85
N TRP A 92 4.22 3.45 3.59
CA TRP A 92 5.57 3.30 3.06
C TRP A 92 5.64 2.18 2.02
N THR A 93 5.04 1.02 2.32
CA THR A 93 4.96 -0.09 1.36
C THR A 93 4.29 0.38 0.08
N SER A 94 3.12 1.03 0.14
CA SER A 94 2.42 1.56 -1.03
C SER A 94 3.26 2.48 -1.90
N ILE A 95 4.03 3.39 -1.30
CA ILE A 95 4.96 4.25 -2.04
C ILE A 95 6.07 3.40 -2.68
N LEU A 96 6.70 2.53 -1.89
CA LEU A 96 7.87 1.78 -2.32
C LEU A 96 7.58 0.81 -3.48
N LEU A 97 6.38 0.22 -3.57
CA LEU A 97 5.98 -0.69 -4.65
C LEU A 97 6.10 -0.10 -6.07
N HIS A 98 6.22 1.23 -6.17
CA HIS A 98 6.37 1.95 -7.42
C HIS A 98 7.83 2.12 -7.87
N PHE A 99 8.81 1.81 -7.02
CA PHE A 99 10.24 1.90 -7.32
C PHE A 99 10.81 0.59 -7.83
N LYS A 100 11.73 0.66 -8.80
CA LYS A 100 12.36 -0.50 -9.45
C LYS A 100 12.96 -1.52 -8.50
N ASN A 101 13.59 -1.03 -7.43
CA ASN A 101 14.37 -1.87 -6.53
C ASN A 101 13.53 -2.49 -5.41
N PHE A 102 12.24 -2.13 -5.31
CA PHE A 102 11.35 -2.59 -4.26
C PHE A 102 10.17 -3.33 -4.86
N ASN A 103 10.42 -4.61 -5.17
CA ASN A 103 9.39 -5.51 -5.67
C ASN A 103 8.87 -6.40 -4.55
N VAL A 104 7.58 -6.32 -4.26
CA VAL A 104 6.88 -7.23 -3.34
C VAL A 104 5.90 -8.07 -4.15
N PRO A 105 6.31 -9.23 -4.70
CA PRO A 105 5.48 -10.05 -5.58
C PRO A 105 4.10 -10.46 -5.02
N PRO A 106 3.91 -10.64 -3.70
CA PRO A 106 2.58 -10.82 -3.13
C PRO A 106 1.59 -9.69 -3.47
N ILE A 107 2.07 -8.48 -3.73
CA ILE A 107 1.26 -7.29 -4.00
C ILE A 107 1.31 -6.90 -5.49
N THR A 108 2.50 -6.86 -6.10
CA THR A 108 2.72 -6.27 -7.45
C THR A 108 2.50 -7.22 -8.62
N ARG A 109 2.38 -8.54 -8.37
CA ARG A 109 2.29 -9.55 -9.45
C ARG A 109 1.02 -9.44 -10.29
N SER A 110 -0.05 -8.88 -9.74
CA SER A 110 -1.28 -8.65 -10.49
C SER A 110 -2.05 -7.45 -9.94
N TRP A 111 -2.87 -6.84 -10.79
CA TRP A 111 -3.73 -5.74 -10.40
C TRP A 111 -4.77 -6.13 -9.34
N ALA A 112 -5.24 -7.38 -9.33
CA ALA A 112 -6.13 -7.88 -8.28
C ALA A 112 -5.44 -7.90 -6.90
N ARG A 113 -4.15 -8.27 -6.85
CA ARG A 113 -3.36 -8.23 -5.60
C ARG A 113 -3.11 -6.81 -5.14
N PHE A 114 -2.82 -5.90 -6.08
CA PHE A 114 -2.68 -4.48 -5.78
C PHE A 114 -4.01 -3.86 -5.29
N ALA A 115 -5.15 -4.29 -5.84
CA ALA A 115 -6.47 -3.91 -5.36
C ALA A 115 -6.70 -4.39 -3.92
N MET A 116 -6.46 -5.68 -3.65
CA MET A 116 -6.57 -6.26 -2.31
C MET A 116 -5.66 -5.56 -1.29
N TRP A 117 -4.46 -5.18 -1.70
CA TRP A 117 -3.54 -4.41 -0.87
C TRP A 117 -4.10 -3.02 -0.53
N ASN A 118 -4.59 -2.27 -1.51
CA ASN A 118 -5.18 -0.95 -1.27
C ASN A 118 -6.47 -1.04 -0.43
N LEU A 119 -7.27 -2.09 -0.61
CA LEU A 119 -8.43 -2.36 0.25
C LEU A 119 -8.00 -2.66 1.68
N ALA A 120 -6.96 -3.48 1.87
CA ALA A 120 -6.39 -3.73 3.20
C ALA A 120 -5.86 -2.43 3.82
N GLN A 121 -5.17 -1.58 3.05
CA GLN A 121 -4.71 -0.28 3.53
C GLN A 121 -5.86 0.64 3.94
N ALA A 122 -6.96 0.65 3.17
CA ALA A 122 -8.15 1.40 3.53
C ALA A 122 -8.72 0.96 4.90
N LEU A 123 -8.83 -0.36 5.12
CA LEU A 123 -9.45 -0.94 6.31
C LEU A 123 -8.54 -0.91 7.55
N PHE A 124 -7.28 -1.30 7.39
CA PHE A 124 -6.36 -1.53 8.52
C PHE A 124 -5.34 -0.41 8.71
N GLY A 125 -5.11 0.42 7.70
CA GLY A 125 -4.13 1.51 7.72
C GLY A 125 -4.74 2.90 7.77
N ASN A 126 -6.03 3.09 7.44
CA ASN A 126 -6.61 4.42 7.26
C ASN A 126 -7.92 4.68 8.02
N ILE A 127 -9.00 3.95 7.73
CA ILE A 127 -10.37 4.37 8.13
C ILE A 127 -10.57 4.53 9.64
N GLY A 128 -9.82 3.77 10.45
CA GLY A 128 -9.91 3.78 11.91
C GLY A 128 -9.06 4.86 12.60
N TYR A 129 -8.29 5.67 11.87
CA TYR A 129 -7.29 6.56 12.46
C TYR A 129 -7.61 8.04 12.25
N CYS A 130 -7.32 8.88 13.24
CA CYS A 130 -7.51 10.35 13.22
C CYS A 130 -8.89 10.83 12.72
N GLY A 131 -9.96 10.06 12.98
CA GLY A 131 -11.35 10.45 12.67
C GLY A 131 -11.59 10.72 11.18
N GLY A 132 -12.08 11.93 10.85
CA GLY A 132 -12.44 12.30 9.48
C GLY A 132 -11.29 12.25 8.48
N MET A 133 -10.05 12.50 8.92
CA MET A 133 -8.88 12.39 8.05
C MET A 133 -8.66 10.95 7.60
N GLY A 134 -8.74 9.96 8.50
CA GLY A 134 -8.60 8.56 8.14
C GLY A 134 -9.66 8.09 7.14
N PHE A 135 -10.89 8.59 7.26
CA PHE A 135 -11.95 8.32 6.31
C PHE A 135 -11.61 8.84 4.89
N LEU A 136 -11.11 10.08 4.78
CA LEU A 136 -10.70 10.65 3.48
C LEU A 136 -9.57 9.84 2.83
N VAL A 137 -8.54 9.47 3.61
CA VAL A 137 -7.41 8.67 3.09
C VAL A 137 -7.87 7.25 2.70
N ALA A 138 -8.79 6.67 3.46
CA ALA A 138 -9.40 5.38 3.12
C ALA A 138 -10.18 5.45 1.81
N ALA A 139 -10.92 6.53 1.55
CA ALA A 139 -11.65 6.72 0.29
C ALA A 139 -10.69 6.72 -0.92
N ILE A 140 -9.55 7.40 -0.83
CA ILE A 140 -8.53 7.40 -1.90
C ILE A 140 -8.01 5.97 -2.14
N SER A 141 -7.77 5.21 -1.07
CA SER A 141 -7.31 3.82 -1.16
C SER A 141 -8.38 2.91 -1.79
N ILE A 142 -9.66 3.10 -1.46
CA ILE A 142 -10.77 2.37 -2.07
C ILE A 142 -10.90 2.69 -3.55
N VAL A 143 -10.83 3.97 -3.94
CA VAL A 143 -10.83 4.38 -5.35
C VAL A 143 -9.66 3.74 -6.10
N THR A 144 -8.46 3.74 -5.49
CA THR A 144 -7.29 3.06 -6.05
C THR A 144 -7.54 1.56 -6.26
N SER A 145 -8.15 0.90 -5.29
CA SER A 145 -8.54 -0.51 -5.39
C SER A 145 -9.52 -0.76 -6.54
N ILE A 146 -10.53 0.10 -6.71
CA ILE A 146 -11.50 -0.01 -7.80
C ILE A 146 -10.80 0.16 -9.16
N LEU A 147 -9.97 1.20 -9.31
CA LEU A 147 -9.23 1.43 -10.56
C LEU A 147 -8.30 0.24 -10.86
N ALA A 148 -7.66 -0.32 -9.85
CA ALA A 148 -6.82 -1.51 -10.02
C ALA A 148 -7.64 -2.70 -10.54
N VAL A 149 -8.85 -2.94 -10.02
CA VAL A 149 -9.75 -3.98 -10.58
C VAL A 149 -10.08 -3.69 -12.04
N VAL A 150 -10.43 -2.44 -12.38
CA VAL A 150 -10.72 -2.03 -13.77
C VAL A 150 -9.54 -2.34 -14.69
N VAL A 151 -8.31 -1.99 -14.30
CA VAL A 151 -7.11 -2.30 -15.10
C VAL A 151 -6.90 -3.81 -15.21
N GLY A 152 -7.11 -4.56 -14.12
CA GLY A 152 -7.01 -6.01 -14.13
C GLY A 152 -7.97 -6.69 -15.12
N VAL A 153 -9.18 -6.16 -15.27
CA VAL A 153 -10.19 -6.63 -16.22
C VAL A 153 -9.87 -6.21 -17.66
N MET A 154 -9.43 -4.97 -17.87
CA MET A 154 -9.11 -4.46 -19.22
C MET A 154 -7.83 -5.08 -19.78
N HIS A 155 -6.75 -5.07 -18.99
CA HIS A 155 -5.40 -5.44 -19.41
C HIS A 155 -4.54 -5.94 -18.22
N SER A 156 -4.67 -7.23 -17.91
CA SER A 156 -3.93 -7.88 -16.83
C SER A 156 -2.40 -7.94 -17.00
N ARG A 157 -1.87 -7.69 -18.21
CA ARG A 157 -0.43 -7.71 -18.53
C ARG A 157 0.28 -6.39 -18.25
N ILE A 158 -0.44 -5.29 -18.00
CA ILE A 158 0.19 -4.02 -17.64
C ILE A 158 0.83 -4.20 -16.25
N PRO A 159 2.12 -3.88 -16.06
CA PRO A 159 2.77 -4.04 -14.75
C PRO A 159 2.18 -3.07 -13.72
N VAL A 160 2.13 -3.45 -12.44
CA VAL A 160 1.68 -2.53 -11.38
C VAL A 160 2.74 -1.47 -11.09
N SER A 161 4.00 -1.88 -10.95
CA SER A 161 5.13 -0.96 -10.76
C SER A 161 5.43 -0.17 -12.03
N PHE A 162 5.95 1.07 -11.90
CA PHE A 162 6.48 1.83 -13.04
C PHE A 162 7.67 1.14 -13.70
N SER A 163 8.31 0.23 -12.97
CA SER A 163 9.51 -0.46 -13.38
C SER A 163 9.23 -1.92 -13.69
N VAL A 164 8.68 -2.19 -14.86
CA VAL A 164 8.95 -3.45 -15.56
C VAL A 164 9.46 -3.04 -16.92
N VAL A 165 10.65 -3.53 -17.26
CA VAL A 165 11.22 -3.48 -18.60
C VAL A 165 10.09 -3.82 -19.57
N VAL A 166 9.69 -2.86 -20.40
CA VAL A 166 8.79 -3.15 -21.52
C VAL A 166 9.49 -4.26 -22.31
N PRO A 167 8.93 -5.48 -22.42
CA PRO A 167 9.47 -6.46 -23.33
C PRO A 167 9.62 -5.77 -24.69
N PRO A 168 10.74 -5.93 -25.42
CA PRO A 168 10.86 -5.34 -26.75
C PRO A 168 9.59 -5.67 -27.55
N ALA A 169 9.07 -4.71 -28.32
CA ALA A 169 7.76 -4.78 -28.98
C ALA A 169 7.52 -6.09 -29.76
N THR A 170 8.61 -6.77 -30.15
CA THR A 170 8.67 -8.09 -30.76
C THR A 170 8.04 -9.23 -29.92
N GLU A 171 7.97 -9.12 -28.60
CA GLU A 171 7.37 -10.16 -27.73
C GLU A 171 5.87 -9.95 -27.45
N PHE A 172 5.30 -8.82 -27.87
CA PHE A 172 3.86 -8.57 -27.72
C PHE A 172 3.01 -9.21 -28.84
N PHE A 173 3.66 -9.64 -29.92
CA PHE A 173 3.02 -10.17 -31.13
C PHE A 173 3.45 -11.61 -31.48
N ALA A 174 4.20 -12.28 -30.59
CA ALA A 174 4.56 -13.70 -30.70
C ALA A 174 3.65 -14.58 -29.83
#